data_AF-A0A7Y5W876-F1
#
_entry.id   AF-A0A7Y5W876-F1
#
_cell.length_a   1.000
_cell.length_b   1.000
_cell.length_c   1.000
_cell.angle_alpha   90.00
_cell.angle_beta   90.00
_cell.angle_gamma   90.00
#
_symmetry.space_group_name_H-M   'P 1'
#
loop_
_entity.id
_entity.type
_entity.pdbx_description
1 polymer ?
#
loop_
_entity_poly.entity_id
_entity_poly.type
_entity_poly.pdbx_seq_one_letter_code
_entity_poly.pdbx_strand_id
1 'polypeptide(L)'
;SGRDLTEEVLAETEPEVRLVVATQAYDPQIGTPKVQVPAFALVLRMEHPDKFMPIAEEGWQKALGLVNFTRGQQGLAGMIIDRPEHAGVKFSVAGFSAADVKDRTSLETRFNFRPALARVNDYLVISSTEILTKDLIDVLKQEASGPIKPAAGINSLVEVDTATISSILHANRDNLVRNNMVEKGKTQEEAESEIDGLTAILQRVGQARLKIGIEEGFTRAALDLKPNLP
;
A
#
# COMPACT_ATOMS: atom_id res chain seq x y z
N SER A 1 19.12 3.29 19.42
CA SER A 1 18.09 3.65 20.41
C SER A 1 16.76 3.53 19.70
N GLY A 2 15.93 2.58 20.15
CA GLY A 2 14.58 2.39 19.63
C GLY A 2 13.62 3.20 20.48
N ARG A 3 12.78 4.01 19.85
CA ARG A 3 11.68 4.73 20.52
C ARG A 3 10.57 3.74 20.86
N ASP A 4 9.84 4.00 21.94
CA ASP A 4 8.70 3.18 22.33
C ASP A 4 7.53 3.40 21.36
N LEU A 5 7.06 2.33 20.69
CA LEU A 5 5.99 2.41 19.69
C LEU A 5 4.66 2.84 20.31
N THR A 6 4.40 2.46 21.55
CA THR A 6 3.14 2.72 22.23
C THR A 6 3.09 4.13 22.81
N GLU A 7 4.17 4.57 23.45
CA GLU A 7 4.18 5.88 24.14
C GLU A 7 4.60 7.04 23.23
N GLU A 8 5.43 6.82 22.21
CA GLU A 8 5.99 7.90 21.38
C GLU A 8 5.44 7.96 19.95
N VAL A 9 4.81 6.87 19.45
CA VAL A 9 4.34 6.80 18.05
C VAL A 9 2.82 6.71 17.98
N LEU A 10 2.20 5.77 18.70
CA LEU A 10 0.75 5.62 18.70
C LEU A 10 0.03 6.73 19.49
N ALA A 11 0.68 7.31 20.50
CA ALA A 11 0.14 8.42 21.28
C ALA A 11 0.00 9.73 20.48
N GLU A 12 0.72 9.86 19.35
CA GLU A 12 0.67 11.04 18.49
C GLU A 12 -0.25 10.86 17.26
N THR A 13 -0.96 9.73 17.20
CA THR A 13 -1.91 9.41 16.14
C THR A 13 -3.32 9.27 16.71
N GLU A 14 -4.30 9.91 16.08
CA GLU A 14 -5.70 9.67 16.41
C GLU A 14 -6.08 8.21 16.10
N PRO A 15 -7.17 7.66 16.70
CA PRO A 15 -7.65 6.31 16.40
C PRO A 15 -8.04 6.08 14.94
N GLU A 16 -8.02 7.09 14.08
CA GLU A 16 -8.35 6.97 12.66
C GLU A 16 -7.16 6.40 11.86
N VAL A 17 -7.15 5.08 11.71
CA VAL A 17 -6.21 4.35 10.83
C VAL A 17 -6.93 3.88 9.58
N ARG A 18 -6.41 4.25 8.41
CA ARG A 18 -6.90 3.76 7.11
C ARG A 18 -5.82 2.92 6.44
N LEU A 19 -6.17 1.68 6.08
CA LEU A 19 -5.36 0.83 5.22
C LEU A 19 -5.94 0.87 3.81
N VAL A 20 -5.14 1.31 2.85
CA VAL A 20 -5.51 1.40 1.44
C VAL A 20 -4.76 0.34 0.67
N VAL A 21 -5.45 -0.43 -0.17
CA VAL A 21 -4.86 -1.41 -1.09
C VAL A 21 -5.36 -1.10 -2.50
N ALA A 22 -4.44 -0.98 -3.46
CA ALA A 22 -4.74 -0.56 -4.83
C ALA A 22 -3.95 -1.36 -5.87
N THR A 23 -4.48 -1.43 -7.09
CA THR A 23 -3.74 -1.95 -8.24
C THR A 23 -2.59 -1.00 -8.55
N GLN A 24 -1.43 -1.54 -8.92
CA GLN A 24 -0.30 -0.71 -9.35
C GLN A 24 -0.39 -0.38 -10.83
N ALA A 25 -0.20 0.89 -11.16
CA ALA A 25 0.23 1.29 -12.49
C ALA A 25 1.76 1.31 -12.50
N TYR A 26 2.39 0.66 -13.48
CA TYR A 26 3.85 0.68 -13.63
C TYR A 26 4.26 1.73 -14.65
N ASP A 27 5.32 2.47 -14.35
CA ASP A 27 5.92 3.42 -15.28
C ASP A 27 6.56 2.66 -16.46
N PRO A 28 6.09 2.87 -17.71
CA PRO A 28 6.67 2.21 -18.89
C PRO A 28 8.17 2.49 -19.08
N GLN A 29 8.67 3.61 -18.56
CA GLN A 29 10.09 3.96 -18.62
C GLN A 29 10.95 3.08 -17.69
N ILE A 30 10.37 2.56 -16.61
CA ILE A 30 11.01 1.63 -15.68
C ILE A 30 10.81 0.20 -16.17
N GLY A 31 9.56 -0.15 -16.49
CA GLY A 31 9.14 -1.49 -16.89
C GLY A 31 8.20 -2.15 -15.89
N THR A 32 7.80 -3.38 -16.18
CA THR A 32 6.83 -4.15 -15.40
C THR A 32 7.50 -5.36 -14.72
N PRO A 33 7.32 -5.53 -13.39
CA PRO A 33 7.73 -6.74 -12.68
C PRO A 33 7.04 -8.00 -13.19
N LYS A 34 7.79 -9.11 -13.24
CA LYS A 34 7.24 -10.42 -13.61
C LYS A 34 6.18 -10.90 -12.62
N VAL A 35 6.40 -10.62 -11.33
CA VAL A 35 5.44 -10.87 -10.26
C VAL A 35 4.96 -9.51 -9.80
N GLN A 36 3.67 -9.23 -10.00
CA GLN A 36 3.05 -7.95 -9.65
C GLN A 36 2.40 -8.06 -8.28
N VAL A 37 2.70 -7.14 -7.38
CA VAL A 37 2.07 -7.08 -6.06
C VAL A 37 1.21 -5.81 -5.95
N PRO A 38 0.15 -5.78 -5.12
CA PRO A 38 -0.63 -4.57 -4.91
C PRO A 38 0.21 -3.42 -4.36
N ALA A 39 -0.20 -2.18 -4.64
CA ALA A 39 0.21 -1.04 -3.82
C ALA A 39 -0.59 -1.06 -2.53
N PHE A 40 0.03 -0.58 -1.46
CA PHE A 40 -0.64 -0.43 -0.17
C PHE A 40 -0.14 0.83 0.52
N ALA A 41 -1.00 1.43 1.34
CA ALA A 41 -0.64 2.58 2.15
C ALA A 41 -1.33 2.54 3.50
N LEU A 42 -0.62 3.04 4.50
CA LEU A 42 -1.14 3.38 5.80
C LEU A 42 -1.36 4.89 5.83
N VAL A 43 -2.58 5.31 6.14
CA VAL A 43 -2.93 6.72 6.36
C VAL A 43 -3.34 6.88 7.83
N LEU A 44 -2.61 7.73 8.53
CA LEU A 44 -2.77 7.98 9.95
C LEU A 44 -3.12 9.45 10.14
N ARG A 45 -4.16 9.76 10.89
CA ARG A 45 -4.40 11.14 11.32
C ARG A 45 -3.54 11.44 12.54
N MET A 46 -2.76 12.52 12.46
CA MET A 46 -1.86 12.96 13.52
C MET A 46 -2.58 13.93 14.45
N GLU A 47 -2.36 13.80 15.76
CA GLU A 47 -2.89 14.74 16.74
C GLU A 47 -2.07 16.05 16.74
N HIS A 48 -0.74 15.94 16.69
CA HIS A 48 0.19 17.07 16.65
C HIS A 48 1.09 17.01 15.40
N PRO A 49 0.57 17.28 14.20
CA PRO A 49 1.28 17.06 12.95
C PRO A 49 2.61 17.82 12.85
N ASP A 50 2.70 19.03 13.40
CA ASP A 50 3.93 19.83 13.41
C ASP A 50 5.02 19.28 14.34
N LYS A 51 4.64 18.57 15.40
CA LYS A 51 5.59 17.92 16.32
C LYS A 51 5.97 16.53 15.82
N PHE A 52 4.99 15.79 15.29
CA PHE A 52 5.17 14.39 14.93
C PHE A 52 5.85 14.20 13.56
N MET A 53 5.63 15.09 12.58
CA MET A 53 6.26 14.90 11.28
C MET A 53 7.79 14.85 11.31
N PRO A 54 8.52 15.72 12.04
CA PRO A 54 9.97 15.60 12.17
C PRO A 54 10.41 14.23 12.72
N ILE A 55 9.64 13.65 13.64
CA ILE A 55 9.88 12.33 14.23
C ILE A 55 9.65 11.23 13.18
N ALA A 56 8.54 11.31 12.43
CA ALA A 56 8.22 10.38 11.37
C ALA A 56 9.26 10.42 10.24
N GLU A 57 9.70 11.61 9.82
CA GLU A 57 10.77 11.77 8.82
C GLU A 57 12.10 11.19 9.30
N GLU A 58 12.48 11.41 10.56
CA GLU A 58 13.68 10.83 11.15
C GLU A 58 13.61 9.29 11.15
N GLY A 59 12.48 8.73 11.59
CA GLY A 59 12.23 7.28 11.57
C GLY A 59 12.31 6.69 10.17
N TRP A 60 11.70 7.37 9.21
CA TRP A 60 11.74 7.01 7.79
C TRP A 60 13.15 6.99 7.21
N GLN A 61 13.93 8.06 7.43
CA GLN A 61 15.31 8.14 6.97
C GLN A 61 16.19 7.05 7.58
N LYS A 62 16.01 6.73 8.86
CA LYS A 62 16.73 5.63 9.52
C LYS A 62 16.34 4.27 8.95
N ALA A 63 15.06 4.04 8.70
CA ALA A 63 14.58 2.81 8.09
C ALA A 63 15.19 2.61 6.68
N LEU A 64 15.14 3.63 5.83
CA LEU A 64 15.77 3.59 4.50
C LEU A 64 17.30 3.44 4.59
N GLY A 65 17.93 4.12 5.55
CA GLY A 65 19.36 3.99 5.83
C GLY A 65 19.76 2.57 6.21
N LEU A 66 18.97 1.90 7.05
CA LEU A 66 19.20 0.50 7.43
C LEU A 66 19.04 -0.43 6.23
N VAL A 67 18.00 -0.26 5.41
CA VAL A 67 17.82 -1.07 4.20
C VAL A 67 19.01 -0.89 3.25
N ASN A 68 19.45 0.34 3.02
CA ASN A 68 20.61 0.62 2.18
C ASN A 68 21.91 0.05 2.75
N PHE A 69 22.10 0.11 4.07
CA PHE A 69 23.24 -0.49 4.75
C PHE A 69 23.29 -2.01 4.55
N THR A 70 22.19 -2.72 4.84
CA THR A 70 22.10 -4.17 4.66
C THR A 70 22.35 -4.58 3.22
N ARG A 71 21.81 -3.83 2.26
CA ARG A 71 22.05 -4.09 0.83
C ARG A 71 23.50 -3.86 0.43
N GLY A 72 24.14 -2.81 0.97
CA GLY A 72 25.57 -2.58 0.81
C GLY A 72 26.41 -3.75 1.31
N GLN A 73 26.07 -4.33 2.47
CA GLN A 73 26.73 -5.54 3.00
C GLN A 73 26.55 -6.76 2.08
N GLN A 74 25.44 -6.84 1.35
CA GLN A 74 25.14 -7.91 0.40
C GLN A 74 25.71 -7.66 -1.01
N GLY A 75 26.43 -6.55 -1.21
CA GLY A 75 26.93 -6.15 -2.54
C GLY A 75 25.83 -5.75 -3.53
N LEU A 76 24.63 -5.42 -3.04
CA LEU A 76 23.49 -5.00 -3.84
C LEU A 76 23.38 -3.47 -3.88
N ALA A 77 22.92 -2.93 -5.00
CA ALA A 77 22.64 -1.50 -5.11
C ALA A 77 21.57 -1.06 -4.09
N GLY A 78 21.83 0.04 -3.39
CA GLY A 78 20.87 0.69 -2.50
C GLY A 78 19.73 1.37 -3.27
N MET A 79 18.72 1.81 -2.54
CA MET A 79 17.66 2.68 -3.04
C MET A 79 18.15 4.12 -3.10
N ILE A 80 17.79 4.80 -4.18
CA ILE A 80 17.99 6.24 -4.37
C ILE A 80 16.83 6.93 -3.68
N ILE A 81 17.14 7.88 -2.80
CA ILE A 81 16.14 8.69 -2.08
C ILE A 81 15.96 10.00 -2.84
N ASP A 82 14.70 10.36 -3.08
CA ASP A 82 14.30 11.61 -3.72
C ASP A 82 13.23 12.32 -2.87
N ARG A 83 13.03 13.61 -3.13
CA ARG A 83 12.02 14.47 -2.52
C ARG A 83 11.22 15.24 -3.57
N PRO A 84 10.44 14.55 -4.41
CA PRO A 84 9.56 15.20 -5.38
C PRO A 84 8.44 16.00 -4.70
N GLU A 85 7.77 16.81 -5.51
CA GLU A 85 6.60 17.59 -5.12
C GLU A 85 5.41 17.21 -6.02
N HIS A 86 4.24 16.97 -5.43
CA HIS A 86 2.99 16.70 -6.14
C HIS A 86 1.86 17.53 -5.54
N ALA A 87 1.12 18.23 -6.40
CA ALA A 87 0.03 19.13 -5.98
C ALA A 87 0.43 20.13 -4.87
N GLY A 88 1.69 20.55 -4.75
CA GLY A 88 2.17 21.42 -3.67
C GLY A 88 2.48 20.72 -2.35
N VAL A 89 2.53 19.38 -2.32
CA VAL A 89 3.00 18.55 -1.20
C VAL A 89 4.36 17.97 -1.56
N LYS A 90 5.37 18.27 -0.74
CA LYS A 90 6.66 17.58 -0.81
C LYS A 90 6.57 16.26 -0.07
N PHE A 91 7.13 15.21 -0.65
CA PHE A 91 7.14 13.89 -0.04
C PHE A 91 8.48 13.20 -0.29
N SER A 92 8.88 12.30 0.60
CA SER A 92 10.09 11.51 0.41
C SER A 92 9.72 10.20 -0.28
N VAL A 93 10.48 9.82 -1.29
CA VAL A 93 10.34 8.52 -1.97
C VAL A 93 11.70 7.87 -2.09
N ALA A 94 11.74 6.54 -2.07
CA ALA A 94 12.94 5.78 -2.39
C ALA A 94 12.64 4.77 -3.51
N GLY A 95 13.60 4.52 -4.39
CA GLY A 95 13.43 3.58 -5.49
C GLY A 95 14.74 2.98 -5.99
N PHE A 96 14.64 1.86 -6.70
CA PHE A 96 15.79 1.24 -7.35
C PHE A 96 16.09 1.90 -8.70
N SER A 97 17.37 2.06 -9.02
CA SER A 97 17.77 2.47 -10.36
C SER A 97 17.38 1.41 -11.38
N ALA A 98 16.75 1.85 -12.47
CA ALA A 98 16.46 1.04 -13.64
C ALA A 98 17.50 1.24 -14.76
N ALA A 99 18.60 1.96 -14.51
CA ALA A 99 19.58 2.30 -15.55
C ALA A 99 20.22 1.07 -16.21
N ASP A 100 20.48 0.02 -15.43
CA ASP A 100 21.14 -1.21 -15.90
C ASP A 100 20.15 -2.30 -16.34
N VAL A 101 18.84 -1.99 -16.36
CA VAL A 101 17.79 -2.94 -16.73
C VAL A 101 17.78 -3.14 -18.24
N LYS A 102 18.10 -4.37 -18.67
CA LYS A 102 18.10 -4.77 -20.09
C LYS A 102 16.72 -5.19 -20.61
N ASP A 103 15.94 -5.88 -19.79
CA ASP A 103 14.58 -6.33 -20.12
C ASP A 103 13.58 -5.64 -19.18
N ARG A 104 12.74 -4.77 -19.75
CA ARG A 104 11.73 -4.00 -19.03
C ARG A 104 10.37 -4.70 -18.94
N THR A 105 10.24 -5.90 -19.50
CA THR A 105 8.98 -6.67 -19.50
C THR A 105 8.93 -7.74 -18.41
N SER A 106 10.09 -8.09 -17.83
CA SER A 106 10.22 -9.12 -16.81
C SER A 106 11.16 -8.68 -15.68
N LEU A 107 10.80 -7.60 -14.99
CA LEU A 107 11.62 -7.08 -13.89
C LEU A 107 11.56 -7.96 -12.63
N GLU A 108 12.60 -7.84 -11.81
CA GLU A 108 12.63 -8.39 -10.46
C GLU A 108 11.55 -7.76 -9.56
N THR A 109 11.04 -8.53 -8.59
CA THR A 109 9.95 -8.12 -7.68
C THR A 109 10.23 -6.81 -6.94
N ARG A 110 11.51 -6.45 -6.71
CA ARG A 110 11.87 -5.20 -6.04
C ARG A 110 11.35 -3.95 -6.75
N PHE A 111 11.11 -4.02 -8.07
CA PHE A 111 10.58 -2.91 -8.86
C PHE A 111 9.07 -2.68 -8.66
N ASN A 112 8.40 -3.51 -7.86
CA ASN A 112 7.06 -3.21 -7.34
C ASN A 112 7.04 -2.13 -6.24
N PHE A 113 8.20 -1.78 -5.71
CA PHE A 113 8.29 -0.95 -4.52
C PHE A 113 9.02 0.34 -4.82
N ARG A 114 8.33 1.45 -4.56
CA ARG A 114 8.91 2.79 -4.48
C ARG A 114 8.36 3.44 -3.21
N PRO A 115 8.80 2.96 -2.03
CA PRO A 115 8.18 3.34 -0.77
C PRO A 115 8.29 4.86 -0.58
N ALA A 116 7.22 5.47 -0.06
CA ALA A 116 7.11 6.90 0.10
C ALA A 116 6.46 7.30 1.42
N LEU A 117 6.82 8.51 1.86
CA LEU A 117 6.32 9.18 3.07
C LEU A 117 5.86 10.59 2.70
N ALA A 118 4.60 10.92 2.98
CA ALA A 118 4.03 12.24 2.75
C ALA A 118 3.26 12.75 3.98
N ARG A 119 3.27 14.08 4.16
CA ARG A 119 2.35 14.80 5.05
C ARG A 119 1.29 15.49 4.21
N VAL A 120 0.01 15.22 4.46
CA VAL A 120 -1.11 15.90 3.81
C VAL A 120 -2.02 16.48 4.89
N ASN A 121 -1.93 17.79 5.12
CA ASN A 121 -2.59 18.44 6.26
C ASN A 121 -2.19 17.76 7.59
N ASP A 122 -3.16 17.16 8.26
CA ASP A 122 -3.01 16.44 9.53
C ASP A 122 -2.80 14.94 9.31
N TYR A 123 -2.72 14.47 8.07
CA TYR A 123 -2.51 13.05 7.76
C TYR A 123 -1.04 12.74 7.44
N LEU A 124 -0.54 11.66 8.03
CA LEU A 124 0.69 10.98 7.66
C LEU A 124 0.35 9.84 6.70
N VAL A 125 0.99 9.82 5.53
CA VAL A 125 0.84 8.76 4.52
C VAL A 125 2.15 8.01 4.40
N ILE A 126 2.12 6.71 4.66
CA ILE A 126 3.22 5.77 4.40
C ILE A 126 2.75 4.81 3.31
N SER A 127 3.35 4.88 2.13
CA SER A 127 2.93 4.08 0.97
C SER A 127 4.05 3.19 0.46
N SER A 128 3.69 2.07 -0.16
CA SER A 128 4.64 1.19 -0.86
C SER A 128 5.01 1.70 -2.26
N THR A 129 4.26 2.66 -2.82
CA THR A 129 4.52 3.21 -4.16
C THR A 129 4.36 4.73 -4.25
N GLU A 130 5.10 5.33 -5.17
CA GLU A 130 5.01 6.76 -5.48
C GLU A 130 3.64 7.14 -6.05
N ILE A 131 3.08 6.32 -6.94
CA ILE A 131 1.81 6.62 -7.63
C ILE A 131 0.67 6.64 -6.63
N LEU A 132 0.55 5.60 -5.78
CA LEU A 132 -0.47 5.59 -4.72
C LEU A 132 -0.31 6.77 -3.76
N THR A 133 0.93 7.22 -3.50
CA THR A 133 1.15 8.42 -2.68
C THR A 133 0.57 9.67 -3.33
N LYS A 134 0.78 9.85 -4.65
CA LYS A 134 0.21 10.98 -5.41
C LYS A 134 -1.32 10.95 -5.39
N ASP A 135 -1.91 9.78 -5.64
CA ASP A 135 -3.37 9.60 -5.61
C ASP A 135 -3.94 9.94 -4.23
N LEU A 136 -3.28 9.49 -3.15
CA LEU A 136 -3.70 9.81 -1.78
C LEU A 136 -3.52 11.28 -1.43
N ILE A 137 -2.48 11.95 -1.93
CA ILE A 137 -2.31 13.40 -1.79
C ILE A 137 -3.52 14.12 -2.40
N ASP A 138 -3.93 13.74 -3.61
CA ASP A 138 -5.05 14.38 -4.32
C ASP A 138 -6.38 14.15 -3.59
N VAL A 139 -6.65 12.91 -3.17
CA VAL A 139 -7.88 12.55 -2.44
C VAL A 139 -7.95 13.26 -1.09
N LEU A 140 -6.90 13.19 -0.27
CA LEU A 140 -6.89 13.79 1.07
C LEU A 140 -6.98 15.33 1.02
N LYS A 141 -6.45 15.97 -0.03
CA LYS A 141 -6.65 17.41 -0.25
C LYS A 141 -8.09 17.78 -0.58
N GLN A 142 -8.75 16.94 -1.38
CA GLN A 142 -10.18 17.12 -1.68
C GLN A 142 -11.04 16.90 -0.44
N GLU A 143 -10.76 15.86 0.36
CA GLU A 143 -11.48 15.58 1.61
C GLU A 143 -11.38 16.75 2.61
N ALA A 144 -10.20 17.35 2.75
CA ALA A 144 -9.99 18.51 3.61
C ALA A 144 -10.75 19.78 3.15
N SER A 145 -11.19 19.81 1.89
CA SER A 145 -11.96 20.93 1.32
C SER A 145 -13.48 20.73 1.45
N GLY A 146 -13.94 19.55 1.91
CA GLY A 146 -15.34 19.20 2.10
C GLY A 146 -15.82 19.26 3.56
N PRO A 147 -17.14 19.21 3.83
CA PRO A 147 -17.66 19.17 5.19
C PRO A 147 -17.28 17.84 5.86
N ILE A 148 -16.34 17.93 6.80
CA ILE A 148 -15.84 16.80 7.61
C ILE A 148 -17.00 16.28 8.47
N LYS A 149 -17.49 15.06 8.19
CA LYS A 149 -18.23 14.27 9.16
C LYS A 149 -17.27 13.22 9.73
N PRO A 150 -16.78 13.39 10.96
CA PRO A 150 -16.16 12.29 11.67
C PRO A 150 -17.22 11.19 11.77
N ALA A 151 -16.93 9.98 11.29
CA ALA A 151 -17.75 8.83 11.62
C ALA A 151 -17.45 8.47 13.07
N ALA A 152 -18.19 9.10 14.00
CA ALA A 152 -18.04 8.87 15.43
C ALA A 152 -18.07 7.35 15.70
N GLY A 153 -17.00 6.84 16.32
CA GLY A 153 -16.86 5.43 16.70
C GLY A 153 -16.14 4.52 15.70
N ILE A 154 -15.69 4.99 14.53
CA ILE A 154 -14.87 4.19 13.60
C ILE A 154 -13.38 4.41 13.90
N ASN A 155 -12.70 3.35 14.36
CA ASN A 155 -11.28 3.38 14.73
C ASN A 155 -10.39 2.64 13.71
N SER A 156 -10.97 2.03 12.68
CA SER A 156 -10.24 1.43 11.59
C SER A 156 -11.14 1.27 10.38
N LEU A 157 -10.66 1.67 9.21
CA LEU A 157 -11.31 1.42 7.93
C LEU A 157 -10.36 0.63 7.03
N VAL A 158 -10.80 -0.55 6.63
CA VAL A 158 -10.15 -1.35 5.59
C VAL A 158 -11.06 -1.35 4.37
N GLU A 159 -10.59 -0.78 3.27
CA GLU A 159 -11.29 -0.79 2.00
C GLU A 159 -10.55 -1.70 1.01
N VAL A 160 -11.28 -2.68 0.51
CA VAL A 160 -10.77 -3.65 -0.44
C VAL A 160 -11.58 -3.51 -1.72
N ASP A 161 -10.91 -3.04 -2.77
CA ASP A 161 -11.43 -3.17 -4.12
C ASP A 161 -11.16 -4.59 -4.62
N THR A 162 -12.21 -5.36 -4.77
CA THR A 162 -12.15 -6.76 -5.24
C THR A 162 -11.85 -6.85 -6.73
N ALA A 163 -12.14 -5.81 -7.52
CA ALA A 163 -11.64 -5.68 -8.89
C ALA A 163 -10.12 -5.50 -8.89
N THR A 164 -9.57 -4.76 -7.93
CA THR A 164 -8.11 -4.69 -7.72
C THR A 164 -7.53 -6.07 -7.41
N ILE A 165 -8.08 -6.81 -6.45
CA ILE A 165 -7.59 -8.17 -6.14
C ILE A 165 -7.71 -9.09 -7.37
N SER A 166 -8.83 -9.05 -8.08
CA SER A 166 -9.03 -9.84 -9.30
C SER A 166 -7.98 -9.49 -10.37
N SER A 167 -7.68 -8.22 -10.57
CA SER A 167 -6.68 -7.79 -11.57
C SER A 167 -5.28 -8.31 -11.22
N ILE A 168 -4.92 -8.35 -9.93
CA ILE A 168 -3.64 -8.87 -9.45
C ILE A 168 -3.57 -10.39 -9.60
N LEU A 169 -4.64 -11.10 -9.25
CA LEU A 169 -4.71 -12.55 -9.47
C LEU A 169 -4.55 -12.89 -10.95
N HIS A 170 -5.20 -12.13 -11.82
CA HIS A 170 -5.09 -12.30 -13.27
C HIS A 170 -3.67 -11.99 -13.77
N ALA A 171 -3.06 -10.88 -13.32
CA ALA A 171 -1.70 -10.50 -13.72
C ALA A 171 -0.63 -11.51 -13.28
N ASN A 172 -0.92 -12.31 -12.25
CA ASN A 172 -0.01 -13.33 -11.72
C ASN A 172 -0.47 -14.77 -11.99
N ARG A 173 -1.50 -14.99 -12.81
CA ARG A 173 -2.16 -16.30 -12.99
C ARG A 173 -1.15 -17.42 -13.25
N ASP A 174 -0.27 -17.23 -14.23
CA ASP A 174 0.70 -18.26 -14.61
C ASP A 174 1.68 -18.61 -13.48
N ASN A 175 2.11 -17.60 -12.70
CA ASN A 175 2.98 -17.82 -11.55
C ASN A 175 2.22 -18.55 -10.42
N LEU A 176 0.95 -18.21 -10.19
CA LEU A 176 0.11 -18.85 -9.17
C LEU A 176 -0.21 -20.31 -9.53
N VAL A 177 -0.52 -20.58 -10.80
CA VAL A 177 -0.74 -21.94 -11.33
C VAL A 177 0.52 -22.78 -11.15
N ARG A 178 1.67 -22.24 -11.56
CA ARG A 178 2.96 -22.91 -11.40
C ARG A 178 3.27 -23.21 -9.94
N ASN A 179 3.04 -22.27 -9.03
CA ASN A 179 3.26 -22.48 -7.60
C ASN A 179 2.29 -23.54 -7.04
N ASN A 180 1.02 -23.53 -7.43
CA ASN A 180 0.06 -24.57 -7.05
C ASN A 180 0.51 -25.98 -7.52
N MET A 181 1.05 -26.09 -8.74
CA MET A 181 1.57 -27.37 -9.25
C MET A 181 2.80 -27.84 -8.46
N VAL A 182 3.74 -26.92 -8.16
CA VAL A 182 5.00 -27.24 -7.48
C VAL A 182 4.80 -27.52 -5.99
N GLU A 183 4.07 -26.65 -5.29
CA GLU A 183 3.93 -26.71 -3.83
C GLU A 183 2.80 -27.64 -3.39
N LYS A 184 1.69 -27.66 -4.12
CA LYS A 184 0.50 -28.45 -3.76
C LYS A 184 0.34 -29.73 -4.59
N GLY A 185 1.22 -29.98 -5.56
CA GLY A 185 1.19 -31.17 -6.40
C GLY A 185 -0.03 -31.26 -7.32
N LYS A 186 -0.72 -30.14 -7.57
CA LYS A 186 -1.93 -30.11 -8.41
C LYS A 186 -1.59 -30.33 -9.88
N THR A 187 -2.54 -30.90 -10.62
CA THR A 187 -2.48 -30.87 -12.09
C THR A 187 -2.65 -29.43 -12.60
N GLN A 188 -2.24 -29.19 -13.86
CA GLN A 188 -2.37 -27.86 -14.45
C GLN A 188 -3.85 -27.43 -14.49
N GLU A 189 -4.74 -28.31 -14.93
CA GLU A 189 -6.17 -28.04 -15.04
C GLU A 189 -6.81 -27.71 -13.68
N GLU A 190 -6.45 -28.43 -12.62
CA GLU A 190 -6.96 -28.16 -11.26
C GLU A 190 -6.45 -26.83 -10.70
N ALA A 191 -5.17 -26.51 -10.92
CA ALA A 191 -4.56 -25.28 -10.48
C ALA A 191 -5.17 -24.06 -11.20
N GLU A 192 -5.41 -24.19 -12.51
CA GLU A 192 -6.09 -23.18 -13.32
C GLU A 192 -7.53 -22.96 -12.86
N SER A 193 -8.31 -24.04 -12.71
CA SER A 193 -9.71 -23.95 -12.29
C SER A 193 -9.89 -23.33 -10.90
N GLU A 194 -8.97 -23.57 -9.95
CA GLU A 194 -9.02 -22.96 -8.62
C GLU A 194 -8.82 -21.45 -8.67
N ILE A 195 -7.80 -20.99 -9.41
CA ILE A 195 -7.48 -19.57 -9.55
C ILE A 195 -8.59 -18.84 -10.32
N ASP A 196 -9.10 -19.45 -11.39
CA ASP A 196 -10.18 -18.87 -12.19
C ASP A 196 -11.49 -18.81 -11.40
N GLY A 197 -11.80 -19.83 -10.61
CA GLY A 197 -12.97 -19.86 -9.73
C GLY A 197 -12.93 -18.76 -8.66
N LEU A 198 -11.78 -18.58 -7.99
CA LEU A 198 -11.59 -17.50 -7.01
C LEU A 198 -11.72 -16.12 -7.67
N THR A 199 -11.11 -15.96 -8.84
CA THR A 199 -11.16 -14.70 -9.60
C THR A 199 -12.60 -14.36 -10.00
N ALA A 200 -13.38 -15.33 -10.47
CA ALA A 200 -14.78 -15.14 -10.84
C ALA A 200 -15.67 -14.74 -9.63
N ILE A 201 -15.39 -15.26 -8.43
CA ILE A 201 -16.08 -14.84 -7.20
C ILE A 201 -15.74 -13.37 -6.90
N LEU A 202 -14.47 -13.00 -6.96
CA LEU A 202 -13.99 -11.65 -6.69
C LEU A 202 -14.49 -10.62 -7.72
N GLN A 203 -14.76 -11.02 -8.96
CA GLN A 203 -15.34 -10.10 -9.95
C GLN A 203 -16.82 -9.77 -9.67
N ARG A 204 -17.54 -10.65 -8.95
CA ARG A 204 -18.96 -10.46 -8.62
C ARG A 204 -19.17 -9.67 -7.33
N VAL A 205 -18.26 -9.82 -6.37
CA VAL A 205 -18.17 -8.92 -5.23
C VAL A 205 -17.50 -7.66 -5.78
N GLY A 206 -18.15 -6.50 -5.82
CA GLY A 206 -17.60 -5.32 -6.52
C GLY A 206 -16.67 -4.47 -5.65
N GLN A 207 -17.09 -4.21 -4.42
CA GLN A 207 -16.28 -3.59 -3.37
C GLN A 207 -16.63 -4.23 -2.04
N ALA A 208 -15.61 -4.38 -1.18
CA ALA A 208 -15.78 -4.81 0.19
C ALA A 208 -15.16 -3.77 1.12
N ARG A 209 -15.96 -3.21 2.03
CA ARG A 209 -15.50 -2.24 3.01
C ARG A 209 -15.75 -2.79 4.40
N LEU A 210 -14.68 -3.02 5.16
CA LEU A 210 -14.73 -3.45 6.55
C LEU A 210 -14.45 -2.25 7.45
N LYS A 211 -15.45 -1.86 8.23
CA LYS A 211 -15.34 -0.84 9.29
C LYS A 211 -15.22 -1.56 10.62
N ILE A 212 -14.22 -1.20 11.41
CA ILE A 212 -14.07 -1.70 12.78
C ILE A 212 -14.06 -0.49 13.72
N GLY A 213 -14.90 -0.55 14.74
CA GLY A 213 -15.13 0.56 15.66
C GLY A 213 -15.38 0.08 17.08
N ILE A 214 -15.33 1.01 18.03
CA ILE A 214 -15.77 0.75 19.41
C ILE A 214 -17.06 1.53 19.63
N GLU A 215 -18.14 0.81 19.86
CA GLU A 215 -19.47 1.37 20.14
C GLU A 215 -19.93 0.82 21.49
N GLU A 216 -20.26 1.72 22.43
CA GLU A 216 -20.67 1.36 23.81
C GLU A 216 -19.67 0.45 24.57
N GLY A 217 -18.37 0.54 24.24
CA GLY A 217 -17.31 -0.26 24.86
C GLY A 217 -17.10 -1.65 24.24
N PHE A 218 -17.82 -2.00 23.17
CA PHE A 218 -17.64 -3.25 22.44
C PHE A 218 -17.00 -3.02 21.06
N THR A 219 -16.09 -3.91 20.66
CA THR A 219 -15.56 -3.95 19.29
C THR A 219 -16.67 -4.39 18.33
N ARG A 220 -17.07 -3.49 17.44
CA ARG A 220 -18.05 -3.76 16.38
C ARG A 220 -17.35 -3.78 15.03
N ALA A 221 -17.60 -4.82 14.24
CA ALA A 221 -17.17 -4.90 12.85
C ALA A 221 -18.39 -4.85 11.93
N ALA A 222 -18.36 -4.00 10.92
CA ALA A 222 -19.37 -3.90 9.88
C ALA A 222 -18.71 -4.13 8.52
N LEU A 223 -19.18 -5.14 7.79
CA LEU A 223 -18.75 -5.44 6.43
C LEU A 223 -19.83 -4.96 5.45
N ASP A 224 -19.51 -3.92 4.70
CA ASP A 224 -20.32 -3.43 3.59
C ASP A 224 -19.84 -4.10 2.30
N LEU A 225 -20.70 -4.89 1.65
CA LEU A 225 -20.43 -5.47 0.35
C LEU A 225 -21.27 -4.75 -0.70
N LYS A 226 -20.61 -4.21 -1.73
CA LYS A 226 -21.27 -3.68 -2.92
C LYS A 226 -21.06 -4.68 -4.06
N PRO A 227 -22.06 -5.49 -4.42
CA PRO A 227 -21.89 -6.44 -5.53
C PRO A 227 -21.76 -5.70 -6.86
N ASN A 228 -20.96 -6.24 -7.77
CA ASN A 228 -20.86 -5.80 -9.15
C ASN A 228 -21.74 -6.74 -9.99
N LEU A 229 -23.02 -6.41 -10.07
CA LEU A 229 -23.99 -7.16 -10.87
C LEU A 229 -24.13 -6.50 -12.25
N PRO A 230 -24.21 -7.29 -13.34
CA PRO A 230 -24.45 -6.78 -14.69
C PRO A 230 -25.86 -6.22 -14.86
#